data_AF-A0ABF7QNL6-F1
#
_entry.id   AF-A0ABF7QNL6-F1
#
_cell.length_a   1.000
_cell.length_b   1.000
_cell.length_c   1.000
_cell.angle_alpha   90.00
_cell.angle_beta   90.00
_cell.angle_gamma   90.00
#
_symmetry.space_group_name_H-M   'P 1'
#
loop_
_entity.id
_entity.type
_entity.pdbx_description
1 polymer ?
#
loop_
_entity_poly.entity_id
_entity_poly.type
_entity_poly.pdbx_seq_one_letter_code
_entity_poly.pdbx_strand_id
1 'polypeptide(L)' 'MKNPNPVNLQTSEDVRKAGWQAETRDADGHLCRTHVPFDSDEEIVWLVREAMENGETVTIWPMNGGAS' A
#
# COMPACT_ATOMS: atom_id res chain seq x y z
N MET A 1 14.35 3.14 -24.95
CA MET A 1 13.79 4.36 -24.32
C MET A 1 12.71 3.91 -23.37
N LYS A 2 12.84 4.28 -22.08
CA LYS A 2 11.91 3.97 -20.99
C LYS A 2 10.52 4.44 -21.42
N ASN A 3 9.54 3.55 -21.54
CA ASN A 3 8.14 3.97 -21.59
C ASN A 3 7.81 4.45 -20.17
N PRO A 4 7.73 5.76 -19.91
CA PRO A 4 7.77 6.24 -18.53
C PRO A 4 6.42 6.13 -17.82
N ASN A 5 5.37 5.62 -18.51
CA ASN A 5 3.96 5.50 -18.05
C ASN A 5 3.71 6.36 -16.82
N PRO A 6 3.81 7.69 -16.97
CA PRO A 6 3.93 8.56 -15.81
C PRO A 6 2.61 8.49 -15.04
N VAL A 7 2.68 8.46 -13.71
CA VAL A 7 1.52 8.22 -12.83
C VAL A 7 0.36 9.16 -13.16
N ASN A 8 0.65 10.39 -13.57
CA ASN A 8 -0.36 11.38 -13.96
C ASN A 8 -1.11 11.06 -15.28
N LEU A 9 -0.71 10.03 -16.01
CA LEU A 9 -1.39 9.53 -17.22
C LEU A 9 -2.02 8.14 -17.00
N GLN A 10 -1.84 7.52 -15.83
CA GLN A 10 -2.48 6.24 -15.52
C GLN A 10 -3.96 6.47 -15.20
N THR A 11 -4.81 5.54 -15.65
CA THR A 11 -6.22 5.56 -15.24
C THR A 11 -6.35 4.98 -13.83
N SER A 12 -7.42 5.34 -13.12
CA SER A 12 -7.71 4.75 -11.80
C SER A 12 -7.86 3.22 -11.86
N GLU A 13 -8.32 2.69 -12.99
CA GLU A 13 -8.42 1.24 -13.21
C GLU A 13 -7.04 0.58 -13.28
N ASP A 14 -6.10 1.18 -14.01
CA ASP A 14 -4.72 0.68 -14.11
C ASP A 14 -4.00 0.73 -12.76
N VAL A 15 -4.22 1.78 -11.99
CA VAL A 15 -3.67 1.94 -10.63
C VAL A 15 -4.21 0.86 -9.68
N ARG A 16 -5.51 0.52 -9.76
CA ARG A 16 -6.10 -0.55 -8.94
C ARG A 16 -5.63 -1.94 -9.34
N LYS A 17 -5.46 -2.22 -10.64
CA LYS A 17 -4.93 -3.49 -11.15
C LYS A 17 -3.51 -3.81 -10.67
N ALA A 18 -2.73 -2.79 -10.27
CA ALA A 18 -1.38 -3.01 -9.76
C ALA A 18 -1.33 -3.86 -8.48
N GLY A 19 -2.44 -3.89 -7.73
CA GLY A 19 -2.54 -4.53 -6.41
C GLY A 19 -1.72 -3.78 -5.37
N TRP A 20 -2.14 -3.87 -4.10
CA TRP A 20 -1.52 -3.12 -3.01
C TRP A 20 -1.15 -4.06 -1.87
N GLN A 21 -0.14 -3.64 -1.12
CA GLN A 21 0.31 -4.30 0.10
C GLN A 21 0.79 -3.27 1.12
N ALA A 22 0.86 -3.68 2.38
CA ALA A 22 1.23 -2.79 3.46
C ALA A 22 1.97 -3.48 4.60
N GLU A 23 2.65 -2.67 5.40
CA GLU A 23 3.13 -3.02 6.73
C GLU A 23 2.81 -1.90 7.73
N THR A 24 2.70 -2.27 9.00
CA THR A 24 2.52 -1.33 10.11
C THR A 24 3.67 -1.44 11.10
N ARG A 25 4.05 -0.32 11.69
CA ARG A 25 5.14 -0.25 12.69
C ARG A 25 4.74 0.57 13.90
N ASP A 26 5.18 0.16 15.09
CA ASP A 26 4.98 0.91 16.33
C ASP A 26 5.80 2.22 16.34
N ALA A 27 5.65 2.99 17.43
CA ALA A 27 6.35 4.25 17.62
C ALA A 27 7.89 4.12 17.69
N ASP A 28 8.39 2.94 18.05
CA ASP A 28 9.82 2.60 18.09
C ASP A 28 10.33 2.09 16.72
N GLY A 29 9.43 1.87 15.77
CA GLY A 29 9.72 1.42 14.41
C GLY A 29 9.76 -0.11 14.25
N HIS A 30 9.33 -0.88 15.25
CA HIS A 30 9.22 -2.33 15.14
C HIS A 30 8.05 -2.72 14.25
N LEU A 31 8.23 -3.77 13.46
CA LEU A 31 7.18 -4.32 12.60
C LEU A 31 6.08 -4.96 13.46
N CYS A 32 4.86 -4.44 13.33
CA CYS A 32 3.67 -4.98 14.00
C CYS A 32 2.92 -5.97 13.12
N ARG A 33 2.69 -5.60 11.84
CA ARG A 33 1.87 -6.38 10.91
C ARG A 33 2.30 -6.20 9.46
N THR A 34 2.06 -7.20 8.63
CA THR A 34 2.10 -7.14 7.16
C THR A 34 0.76 -7.57 6.59
N HIS A 35 0.26 -6.92 5.54
CA HIS A 35 -0.96 -7.31 4.82
C HIS A 35 -0.68 -7.39 3.31
N VAL A 36 -0.80 -8.60 2.75
CA VAL A 36 -0.51 -8.89 1.35
C VAL A 36 -1.38 -10.06 0.85
N PRO A 37 -2.07 -9.94 -0.29
CA PRO A 37 -2.51 -8.70 -0.94
C PRO A 37 -3.69 -8.07 -0.16
N PHE A 38 -4.15 -6.91 -0.60
CA PHE A 38 -5.52 -6.46 -0.27
C PHE A 38 -6.49 -7.00 -1.33
N ASP A 39 -7.61 -7.56 -0.88
CA ASP A 39 -8.68 -8.03 -1.74
C ASP A 39 -9.71 -6.94 -2.05
N SER A 40 -9.82 -5.90 -1.20
CA SER A 40 -10.71 -4.76 -1.43
C SER A 40 -10.22 -3.43 -0.85
N ASP A 41 -10.84 -2.33 -1.30
CA ASP A 41 -10.58 -0.98 -0.79
C ASP A 41 -10.95 -0.88 0.72
N GLU A 42 -11.95 -1.63 1.18
CA GLU A 42 -12.38 -1.67 2.59
C GLU A 42 -11.31 -2.25 3.52
N GLU A 43 -10.54 -3.26 3.08
CA GLU A 43 -9.46 -3.84 3.88
C GLU A 43 -8.33 -2.83 4.10
N ILE A 44 -8.04 -2.01 3.10
CA ILE A 44 -7.07 -0.91 3.20
C ILE A 44 -7.55 0.09 4.26
N VAL A 45 -8.82 0.50 4.19
CA VAL A 45 -9.40 1.44 5.15
C VAL A 45 -9.38 0.87 6.56
N TRP A 46 -9.71 -0.42 6.73
CA TRP A 46 -9.66 -1.10 8.02
C TRP A 46 -8.24 -1.11 8.60
N LEU A 47 -7.23 -1.53 7.81
CA LEU A 47 -5.84 -1.57 8.27
C LEU A 47 -5.36 -0.19 8.71
N VAL A 48 -5.64 0.85 7.91
CA VAL A 48 -5.23 2.22 8.23
C VAL A 48 -5.90 2.72 9.51
N ARG A 49 -7.19 2.42 9.71
CA ARG A 49 -7.90 2.79 10.93
C ARG A 49 -7.32 2.09 12.16
N GLU A 50 -7.16 0.78 12.13
CA GLU A 50 -6.61 0.03 13.26
C GLU A 50 -5.18 0.49 13.61
N ALA A 51 -4.33 0.70 12.60
CA ALA A 51 -2.99 1.19 12.83
C ALA A 51 -2.99 2.58 13.49
N MET A 52 -3.85 3.49 13.04
CA MET A 52 -4.02 4.81 13.66
C MET A 52 -4.52 4.70 15.11
N GLU A 53 -5.46 3.80 15.39
CA GLU A 53 -5.96 3.54 16.75
C GLU A 53 -4.87 2.98 17.68
N ASN A 54 -3.94 2.21 17.13
CA ASN A 54 -2.79 1.65 17.85
C ASN A 54 -1.59 2.60 17.96
N GLY A 55 -1.65 3.80 17.36
CA GLY A 55 -0.52 4.72 17.30
C GLY A 55 0.63 4.24 16.40
N GLU A 56 0.31 3.36 15.44
CA GLU A 56 1.26 2.81 14.48
C GLU A 56 1.37 3.69 13.23
N THR A 57 2.50 3.56 12.55
CA THR A 57 2.70 4.08 11.20
C THR A 57 2.32 3.02 10.17
N VAL A 58 1.72 3.43 9.05
CA VAL A 58 1.36 2.53 7.94
C VAL A 58 2.14 2.91 6.70
N THR A 59 2.79 1.93 6.07
CA THR A 59 3.40 2.07 4.75
C THR A 59 2.61 1.24 3.75
N ILE A 60 2.20 1.83 2.61
CA ILE A 60 1.42 1.17 1.56
C ILE A 60 2.16 1.33 0.22
N TRP A 61 2.28 0.25 -0.55
CA TRP A 61 2.95 0.27 -1.85
C TRP A 61 2.33 -0.73 -2.84
N PRO A 62 2.46 -0.47 -4.16
CA PRO A 62 1.95 -1.39 -5.17
C PRO A 62 2.76 -2.70 -5.19
N MET A 63 2.09 -3.83 -5.37
CA MET A 63 2.77 -5.14 -5.46
C MET A 63 3.72 -5.21 -6.67
N ASN A 64 3.34 -4.60 -7.79
CA ASN A 64 4.09 -4.65 -9.05
C ASN A 64 5.00 -3.42 -9.28
N GLY A 65 5.21 -2.56 -8.26
CA GLY A 65 6.02 -1.34 -8.38
C GLY A 65 7.47 -1.46 -7.92
N GLY A 66 7.96 -2.67 -7.64
CA GLY A 66 9.38 -2.91 -7.39
C GLY A 66 10.17 -2.59 -8.66
N ALA A 67 11.13 -1.66 -8.56
CA ALA A 67 12.08 -1.40 -9.64
C ALA A 67 12.66 -2.73 -10.15
N SER A 68 12.41 -3.01 -11.42
CA SER A 68 13.10 -4.06 -12.19
C SER A 68 14.34 -3.48 -12.88
#